data_AF-A0A4Y7WFU3-F1
#
_entry.id   AF-A0A4Y7WFU3-F1
#
_cell.length_a   1.000
_cell.length_b   1.000
_cell.length_c   1.000
_cell.angle_alpha   90.00
_cell.angle_beta   90.00
_cell.angle_gamma   90.00
#
_symmetry.space_group_name_H-M   'P 1'
#
loop_
_entity.id
_entity.type
_entity.pdbx_description
1 polymer ?
#
loop_
_entity_poly.entity_id
_entity_poly.type
_entity_poly.pdbx_seq_one_letter_code
_entity_poly.pdbx_strand_id
1 'polypeptide(L)'
;MNLITIMRQISARFTPGVSSSSADQASQMARFRQYQKEAQKDVLDEPLRELPMVVFDLETSGFQPDYGDSILSIGAVKIKGSSILHEHFYKTIKPKQTPSAEILQLTGLTTAELEQSEALKDVLLAFYQFVGSSTLIAHHAAHERRFMRHATWHELGRTFTHRLIDTSFLTQLTAAHQSFEQLEDWCHAYDIAVGNRHHALADAHMAAQLWVKHLVVADHAGYATLSDLYKALAAKK
;
A
#
# COMPACT_ATOMS: atom_id res chain seq x y z
N MET A 1 -22.60 -4.40 23.95
CA MET A 1 -21.63 -3.31 24.21
C MET A 1 -21.24 -2.76 22.85
N ASN A 2 -21.60 -1.50 22.54
CA ASN A 2 -21.73 -1.02 21.17
C ASN A 2 -20.35 -0.63 20.55
N LEU A 3 -20.04 -1.15 19.36
CA LEU A 3 -18.74 -1.08 18.66
C LEU A 3 -18.29 0.37 18.37
N ILE A 4 -19.23 1.31 18.34
CA ILE A 4 -19.03 2.73 18.02
C ILE A 4 -18.18 3.47 19.06
N THR A 5 -17.98 2.91 20.26
CA THR A 5 -17.28 3.63 21.36
C THR A 5 -15.77 3.35 21.43
N ILE A 6 -15.26 2.34 20.71
CA ILE A 6 -13.85 1.91 20.83
C ILE A 6 -12.92 2.64 19.84
N MET A 7 -13.44 3.29 18.79
CA MET A 7 -12.62 4.00 17.79
C MET A 7 -12.37 5.49 18.07
N ARG A 8 -12.66 6.00 19.28
CA ARG A 8 -12.55 7.44 19.58
C ARG A 8 -11.49 7.81 20.62
N GLN A 9 -10.58 6.90 20.97
CA GLN A 9 -9.55 7.15 21.98
C GLN A 9 -8.14 6.68 21.56
N ILE A 10 -7.63 7.16 20.42
CA ILE A 10 -6.18 7.40 20.23
C ILE A 10 -5.97 8.75 19.51
N SER A 11 -6.77 9.76 19.86
CA SER A 11 -6.48 11.16 19.55
C SER A 11 -5.72 11.77 20.72
N ALA A 12 -4.41 11.59 20.78
CA ALA A 12 -3.58 12.25 21.78
C ALA A 12 -2.13 12.45 21.31
N ARG A 13 -1.92 13.37 20.35
CA ARG A 13 -1.16 14.63 20.56
C ARG A 13 -0.93 15.32 19.20
N PHE A 14 -1.42 16.55 19.15
CA PHE A 14 -1.32 17.55 18.09
C PHE A 14 0.13 17.95 17.77
N THR A 15 0.38 18.29 16.50
CA THR A 15 0.82 19.65 16.11
C THR A 15 0.14 20.03 14.80
N PRO A 16 -0.57 21.17 14.72
CA PRO A 16 -1.11 21.67 13.47
C PRO A 16 0.03 22.27 12.62
N GLY A 17 0.10 21.90 11.34
CA GLY A 17 0.88 22.60 10.32
C GLY A 17 2.26 23.10 10.73
N VAL A 18 3.19 22.19 11.06
CA VAL A 18 4.61 22.55 11.05
C VAL A 18 5.04 22.54 9.60
N SER A 19 5.28 23.71 9.01
CA SER A 19 6.13 23.77 7.83
C SER A 19 7.48 23.19 8.25
N SER A 20 7.77 21.98 7.77
CA SER A 20 9.06 21.35 8.05
C SER A 20 10.15 22.30 7.57
N SER A 21 11.17 22.51 8.42
CA SER A 21 12.25 23.43 8.08
C SER A 21 12.93 22.98 6.78
N SER A 22 13.57 23.90 6.08
CA SER A 22 14.35 23.54 4.87
C SER A 22 15.40 22.46 5.16
N ALA A 23 15.95 22.45 6.38
CA ALA A 23 16.85 21.41 6.86
C ALA A 23 16.15 20.05 7.05
N ASP A 24 14.94 20.04 7.60
CA ASP A 24 14.15 18.81 7.76
C ASP A 24 13.77 18.21 6.41
N GLN A 25 13.31 19.03 5.47
CA GLN A 25 13.01 18.62 4.09
C GLN A 25 14.25 18.04 3.39
N ALA A 26 15.41 18.68 3.54
CA ALA A 26 16.67 18.18 2.99
C ALA A 26 17.08 16.82 3.61
N SER A 27 16.92 16.67 4.93
CA SER A 27 17.19 15.41 5.62
C SER A 27 16.23 14.30 5.20
N GLN A 28 14.94 14.58 5.06
CA GLN A 28 13.95 13.61 4.58
C GLN A 28 14.25 13.16 3.15
N MET A 29 14.59 14.11 2.28
CA MET A 29 15.00 13.83 0.91
C MET A 29 16.29 12.98 0.84
N ALA A 30 17.25 13.20 1.75
CA ALA A 30 18.46 12.39 1.84
C ALA A 30 18.15 10.94 2.23
N ARG A 31 17.30 10.73 3.25
CA ARG A 31 16.82 9.39 3.65
C ARG A 31 16.06 8.70 2.52
N PHE A 32 15.18 9.42 1.84
CA PHE A 32 14.45 8.90 0.68
C PHE A 32 15.42 8.37 -0.40
N ARG A 33 16.46 9.14 -0.75
CA ARG A 33 17.49 8.69 -1.71
C ARG A 33 18.20 7.41 -1.26
N GLN A 34 18.48 7.30 0.04
CA GLN A 34 19.07 6.08 0.60
C GLN A 34 18.12 4.89 0.44
N TYR A 35 16.85 5.05 0.82
CA TYR A 35 15.83 4.00 0.65
C TYR A 35 15.66 3.59 -0.81
N GLN A 36 15.67 4.54 -1.75
CA GLN A 36 15.61 4.21 -3.19
C GLN A 36 16.80 3.39 -3.67
N LYS A 37 18.01 3.68 -3.16
CA LYS A 37 19.21 2.92 -3.49
C LYS A 37 19.13 1.51 -2.90
N GLU A 38 18.62 1.38 -1.69
CA GLU A 38 18.46 0.09 -1.00
C GLU A 38 17.33 -0.75 -1.62
N ALA A 39 16.21 -0.15 -2.00
CA ALA A 39 15.08 -0.82 -2.64
C ALA A 39 15.39 -1.37 -4.05
N GLN A 40 16.47 -0.89 -4.67
CA GLN A 40 17.01 -1.42 -5.93
C GLN A 40 17.91 -2.65 -5.74
N LYS A 41 18.33 -2.94 -4.51
CA LYS A 41 19.09 -4.17 -4.25
C LYS A 41 18.19 -5.37 -4.50
N ASP A 42 18.79 -6.40 -5.04
CA ASP A 42 18.05 -7.61 -5.34
C ASP A 42 17.78 -8.40 -4.05
N VAL A 43 16.50 -8.69 -3.82
CA VAL A 43 15.99 -9.47 -2.69
C VAL A 43 15.39 -10.79 -3.16
N LEU A 44 15.58 -11.14 -4.44
CA LEU A 44 14.89 -12.27 -5.07
C LEU A 44 15.18 -13.60 -4.40
N ASP A 45 16.39 -13.80 -3.89
CA ASP A 45 16.81 -15.04 -3.22
C ASP A 45 16.74 -14.93 -1.68
N GLU A 46 16.22 -13.83 -1.13
CA GLU A 46 15.97 -13.73 0.31
C GLU A 46 14.80 -14.64 0.71
N PRO A 47 14.88 -15.33 1.87
CA PRO A 47 13.78 -16.17 2.34
C PRO A 47 12.51 -15.34 2.55
N LEU A 48 11.39 -15.76 1.94
CA LEU A 48 10.08 -15.09 2.06
C LEU A 48 9.62 -14.94 3.50
N ARG A 49 9.99 -15.88 4.37
CA ARG A 49 9.68 -15.87 5.81
C ARG A 49 10.35 -14.70 6.55
N GLU A 50 11.48 -14.22 6.07
CA GLU A 50 12.26 -13.15 6.70
C GLU A 50 12.16 -11.82 5.94
N LEU A 51 11.74 -11.85 4.67
CA LEU A 51 11.67 -10.69 3.80
C LEU A 51 10.71 -9.62 4.37
N PRO A 52 11.20 -8.41 4.70
CA PRO A 52 10.34 -7.30 5.07
C PRO A 52 9.50 -6.84 3.88
N MET A 53 8.20 -6.81 4.05
CA MET A 53 7.25 -6.39 3.04
C MET A 53 6.26 -5.36 3.60
N VAL A 54 5.73 -4.52 2.71
CA VAL A 54 4.65 -3.60 3.04
C VAL A 54 3.52 -3.81 2.06
N VAL A 55 2.33 -4.10 2.58
CA VAL A 55 1.11 -4.16 1.78
C VAL A 55 0.46 -2.80 1.86
N PHE A 56 0.08 -2.23 0.72
CA PHE A 56 -0.54 -0.92 0.67
C PHE A 56 -1.64 -0.85 -0.37
N ASP A 57 -2.49 0.15 -0.21
CA ASP A 57 -3.63 0.45 -1.05
C ASP A 57 -3.78 1.98 -1.18
N LEU A 58 -4.41 2.42 -2.26
CA LEU A 58 -4.65 3.83 -2.57
C LEU A 58 -6.14 4.06 -2.83
N GLU A 59 -6.72 5.07 -2.18
CA GLU A 59 -7.95 5.67 -2.69
C GLU A 59 -7.61 6.79 -3.65
N THR A 60 -8.26 6.83 -4.81
CA THR A 60 -7.97 7.78 -5.89
C THR A 60 -9.26 8.42 -6.42
N SER A 61 -9.15 9.57 -7.07
CA SER A 61 -10.30 10.24 -7.69
C SER A 61 -10.75 9.60 -9.02
N GLY A 62 -10.02 8.60 -9.51
CA GLY A 62 -10.17 7.99 -10.81
C GLY A 62 -8.97 7.10 -11.16
N PHE A 63 -8.78 6.74 -12.42
CA PHE A 63 -7.78 5.73 -12.84
C PHE A 63 -6.58 6.30 -13.62
N GLN A 64 -6.57 7.60 -13.87
CA GLN A 64 -5.72 8.26 -14.86
C GLN A 64 -4.93 9.44 -14.26
N PRO A 65 -3.85 9.18 -13.52
CA PRO A 65 -3.06 10.25 -12.90
C PRO A 65 -2.47 11.22 -13.92
N ASP A 66 -2.11 10.73 -15.12
CA ASP A 66 -1.59 11.58 -16.20
C ASP A 66 -2.62 12.55 -16.77
N TYR A 67 -3.91 12.34 -16.48
CA TYR A 67 -5.04 13.15 -16.92
C TYR A 67 -5.70 13.92 -15.78
N GLY A 68 -5.05 14.00 -14.61
CA GLY A 68 -5.44 14.87 -13.51
C GLY A 68 -6.06 14.16 -12.30
N ASP A 69 -6.25 12.84 -12.36
CA ASP A 69 -6.72 12.08 -11.19
C ASP A 69 -5.70 12.14 -10.04
N SER A 70 -6.21 12.28 -8.82
CA SER A 70 -5.41 12.49 -7.61
C SER A 70 -5.46 11.29 -6.68
N ILE A 71 -4.37 11.05 -5.94
CA ILE A 71 -4.39 10.18 -4.75
C ILE A 71 -5.10 10.94 -3.63
N LEU A 72 -6.09 10.30 -3.01
CA LEU A 72 -6.93 10.85 -1.95
C LEU A 72 -6.53 10.32 -0.57
N SER A 73 -6.09 9.06 -0.50
CA SER A 73 -5.47 8.52 0.71
C SER A 73 -4.51 7.38 0.40
N ILE A 74 -3.59 7.11 1.33
CA ILE A 74 -2.68 5.96 1.30
C ILE A 74 -2.83 5.21 2.61
N GLY A 75 -3.08 3.90 2.51
CA GLY A 75 -3.10 2.98 3.64
C GLY A 75 -2.04 1.91 3.45
N ALA A 76 -1.30 1.57 4.50
CA ALA A 76 -0.27 0.55 4.42
C ALA A 76 -0.03 -0.16 5.75
N VAL A 77 0.39 -1.42 5.67
CA VAL A 77 0.67 -2.28 6.81
C VAL A 77 1.97 -3.03 6.59
N LYS A 78 2.78 -3.17 7.64
CA LYS A 78 4.01 -3.95 7.56
C LYS A 78 3.72 -5.42 7.78
N ILE A 79 4.42 -6.27 7.04
CA ILE A 79 4.43 -7.71 7.25
C ILE A 79 5.87 -8.22 7.25
N LYS A 80 6.11 -9.32 7.95
CA LYS A 80 7.35 -10.08 7.88
C LYS A 80 7.00 -11.57 7.84
N GLY A 81 7.29 -12.22 6.71
CA GLY A 81 6.81 -13.57 6.45
C GLY A 81 5.28 -13.65 6.56
N SER A 82 4.79 -14.62 7.33
CA SER A 82 3.37 -14.83 7.59
C SER A 82 2.81 -14.02 8.76
N SER A 83 3.55 -13.03 9.27
CA SER A 83 3.11 -12.17 10.38
C SER A 83 2.79 -10.76 9.90
N ILE A 84 1.57 -10.30 10.17
CA ILE A 84 1.20 -8.88 10.05
C ILE A 84 1.69 -8.16 11.31
N LEU A 85 2.44 -7.08 11.13
CA LEU A 85 2.99 -6.30 12.22
C LEU A 85 2.00 -5.23 12.69
N HIS A 86 2.23 -4.68 13.88
CA HIS A 86 1.36 -3.65 14.46
C HIS A 86 1.49 -2.29 13.74
N GLU A 87 2.67 -2.00 13.17
CA GLU A 87 2.90 -0.74 12.48
C GLU A 87 2.05 -0.62 11.21
N HIS A 88 1.30 0.48 11.13
CA HIS A 88 0.52 0.86 9.97
C HIS A 88 0.77 2.34 9.62
N PHE A 89 0.39 2.70 8.40
CA PHE A 89 0.41 4.04 7.87
C PHE A 89 -0.96 4.35 7.28
N TYR A 90 -1.52 5.49 7.65
CA TYR A 90 -2.71 6.02 6.99
C TYR A 90 -2.64 7.54 6.94
N LYS A 91 -2.81 8.09 5.75
CA LYS A 91 -2.83 9.53 5.50
C LYS A 91 -3.81 9.84 4.38
N THR A 92 -4.64 10.85 4.60
CA THR A 92 -5.43 11.51 3.56
C THR A 92 -4.61 12.63 2.92
N ILE A 93 -4.92 12.93 1.66
CA ILE A 93 -4.15 13.85 0.83
C ILE A 93 -5.11 14.90 0.27
N LYS A 94 -4.71 16.17 0.35
CA LYS A 94 -5.45 17.26 -0.27
C LYS A 94 -5.34 17.19 -1.79
N PRO A 95 -6.44 16.94 -2.53
CA PRO A 95 -6.40 16.84 -3.97
C PRO A 95 -6.31 18.23 -4.62
N LYS A 96 -5.85 18.28 -5.88
CA LYS A 96 -5.81 19.52 -6.67
C LYS A 96 -7.21 19.95 -7.15
N GLN A 97 -8.10 18.98 -7.31
CA GLN A 97 -9.48 19.16 -7.73
C GLN A 97 -10.40 18.39 -6.78
N THR A 98 -11.58 18.93 -6.51
CA THR A 98 -12.56 18.26 -5.66
C THR A 98 -13.02 16.95 -6.34
N PRO A 99 -12.97 15.79 -5.66
CA PRO A 99 -13.48 14.54 -6.21
C PRO A 99 -14.99 14.60 -6.46
N SER A 100 -15.49 13.72 -7.33
CA SER A 100 -16.93 13.62 -7.57
C SER A 100 -17.67 13.14 -6.30
N ALA A 101 -18.96 13.45 -6.21
CA ALA A 101 -19.79 12.97 -5.10
C ALA A 101 -19.82 11.44 -4.99
N GLU A 102 -19.75 10.75 -6.13
CA GLU A 102 -19.66 9.28 -6.19
C GLU A 102 -18.38 8.77 -5.53
N ILE A 103 -17.22 9.38 -5.80
CA ILE A 103 -15.95 9.00 -5.17
C ILE A 103 -15.97 9.28 -3.67
N LEU A 104 -16.49 10.44 -3.25
CA LEU A 104 -16.60 10.77 -1.82
C LEU A 104 -17.52 9.78 -1.09
N GLN A 105 -18.63 9.38 -1.72
CA GLN A 105 -19.53 8.37 -1.18
C GLN A 105 -18.88 6.98 -1.13
N LEU A 106 -18.17 6.59 -2.20
CA LEU A 106 -17.51 5.31 -2.31
C LEU A 106 -16.44 5.15 -1.23
N THR A 107 -15.57 6.16 -1.10
CA THR A 107 -14.41 6.13 -0.20
C THR A 107 -14.73 6.51 1.25
N GLY A 108 -15.90 7.11 1.48
CA GLY A 108 -16.29 7.70 2.77
C GLY A 108 -15.53 8.98 3.14
N LEU A 109 -14.60 9.45 2.30
CA LEU A 109 -13.87 10.70 2.51
C LEU A 109 -14.79 11.90 2.32
N THR A 110 -14.61 12.92 3.16
CA THR A 110 -15.39 14.16 3.05
C THR A 110 -14.57 15.28 2.43
N THR A 111 -15.22 16.21 1.73
CA THR A 111 -14.55 17.41 1.20
C THR A 111 -13.84 18.19 2.31
N ALA A 112 -14.45 18.33 3.48
CA ALA A 112 -13.87 19.04 4.61
C ALA A 112 -12.59 18.36 5.14
N GLU A 113 -12.58 17.02 5.22
CA GLU A 113 -11.39 16.24 5.58
C GLU A 113 -10.28 16.41 4.54
N LEU A 114 -10.61 16.32 3.25
CA LEU A 114 -9.64 16.48 2.16
C LEU A 114 -9.06 17.90 2.10
N GLU A 115 -9.86 18.93 2.37
CA GLU A 115 -9.39 20.33 2.40
C GLU A 115 -8.36 20.60 3.50
N GLN A 116 -8.48 19.87 4.62
CA GLN A 116 -7.59 19.93 5.79
C GLN A 116 -6.42 18.94 5.72
N SER A 117 -6.42 18.05 4.72
CA SER A 117 -5.41 17.01 4.56
C SER A 117 -4.05 17.57 4.14
N GLU A 118 -3.02 16.74 4.30
CA GLU A 118 -1.64 17.10 3.98
C GLU A 118 -1.40 17.18 2.46
N ALA A 119 -0.37 17.92 2.05
CA ALA A 119 0.05 17.96 0.66
C ALA A 119 0.63 16.62 0.22
N LEU A 120 0.37 16.22 -1.03
CA LEU A 120 0.82 14.94 -1.58
C LEU A 120 2.33 14.71 -1.39
N LYS A 121 3.14 15.75 -1.61
CA LYS A 121 4.60 15.69 -1.43
C LYS A 121 5.01 15.24 -0.03
N ASP A 122 4.40 15.81 1.00
CA ASP A 122 4.76 15.51 2.39
C ASP A 122 4.29 14.10 2.79
N VAL A 123 3.09 13.71 2.33
CA VAL A 123 2.57 12.35 2.53
C VAL A 123 3.44 11.31 1.83
N LEU A 124 3.92 11.58 0.61
CA LEU A 124 4.84 10.69 -0.10
C LEU A 124 6.17 10.52 0.64
N LEU A 125 6.76 11.60 1.16
CA LEU A 125 7.99 11.51 1.94
C LEU A 125 7.78 10.68 3.22
N ALA A 126 6.66 10.89 3.92
CA ALA A 126 6.31 10.12 5.10
C ALA A 126 6.06 8.63 4.76
N PHE A 127 5.38 8.35 3.65
CA PHE A 127 5.16 7.00 3.16
C PHE A 127 6.49 6.31 2.83
N TYR A 128 7.40 6.98 2.11
CA TYR A 128 8.72 6.43 1.81
C TYR A 128 9.56 6.16 3.06
N GLN A 129 9.45 7.03 4.07
CA GLN A 129 10.07 6.79 5.37
C GLN A 129 9.47 5.57 6.07
N PHE A 130 8.14 5.39 6.00
CA PHE A 130 7.46 4.24 6.57
C PHE A 130 7.90 2.93 5.91
N VAL A 131 7.94 2.88 4.58
CA VAL A 131 8.26 1.64 3.85
C VAL A 131 9.76 1.32 3.80
N GLY A 132 10.63 2.34 3.90
CA GLY A 132 12.07 2.16 3.78
C GLY A 132 12.45 1.49 2.46
N SER A 133 13.21 0.40 2.53
CA SER A 133 13.63 -0.40 1.37
C SER A 133 12.77 -1.66 1.14
N SER A 134 11.65 -1.80 1.84
CA SER A 134 10.84 -3.03 1.82
C SER A 134 10.25 -3.31 0.44
N THR A 135 10.00 -4.59 0.13
CA THR A 135 9.21 -4.97 -1.05
C THR A 135 7.75 -4.56 -0.82
N LEU A 136 7.14 -3.90 -1.81
CA LEU A 136 5.76 -3.46 -1.74
C LEU A 136 4.82 -4.49 -2.36
N ILE A 137 3.65 -4.64 -1.78
CA ILE A 137 2.56 -5.53 -2.23
C ILE A 137 1.29 -4.70 -2.38
N ALA A 138 0.51 -4.94 -3.44
CA ALA A 138 -0.82 -4.37 -3.63
C ALA A 138 -1.76 -5.37 -4.32
N HIS A 139 -3.07 -5.20 -4.13
CA HIS A 139 -4.09 -5.92 -4.89
C HIS A 139 -4.45 -5.04 -6.10
N HIS A 140 -4.19 -5.51 -7.33
CA HIS A 140 -4.19 -4.70 -8.55
C HIS A 140 -3.03 -3.73 -8.72
N ALA A 141 -1.82 -4.17 -8.38
CA ALA A 141 -0.57 -3.41 -8.35
C ALA A 141 -0.24 -2.56 -9.60
N ALA A 142 -0.89 -2.80 -10.75
CA ALA A 142 -0.77 -1.93 -11.91
C ALA A 142 -1.34 -0.52 -11.65
N HIS A 143 -2.47 -0.41 -10.93
CA HIS A 143 -3.08 0.86 -10.55
C HIS A 143 -2.16 1.65 -9.63
N GLU A 144 -1.73 1.04 -8.51
CA GLU A 144 -0.86 1.70 -7.53
C GLU A 144 0.47 2.08 -8.16
N ARG A 145 1.05 1.22 -9.01
CA ARG A 145 2.31 1.52 -9.70
C ARG A 145 2.18 2.77 -10.56
N ARG A 146 1.06 2.93 -11.27
CA ARG A 146 0.85 4.09 -12.16
C ARG A 146 0.79 5.38 -11.34
N PHE A 147 -0.02 5.40 -10.29
CA PHE A 147 -0.14 6.55 -9.39
C PHE A 147 1.17 6.87 -8.68
N MET A 148 1.84 5.88 -8.10
CA MET A 148 3.12 6.09 -7.40
C MET A 148 4.22 6.58 -8.34
N ARG A 149 4.30 6.07 -9.57
CA ARG A 149 5.25 6.58 -10.58
C ARG A 149 4.98 8.05 -10.91
N HIS A 150 3.73 8.39 -11.21
CA HIS A 150 3.33 9.75 -11.53
C HIS A 150 3.62 10.72 -10.37
N ALA A 151 3.13 10.37 -9.18
CA ALA A 151 3.26 11.19 -7.98
C ALA A 151 4.73 11.39 -7.57
N THR A 152 5.55 10.33 -7.60
CA THR A 152 6.99 10.42 -7.27
C THR A 152 7.76 11.27 -8.28
N TRP A 153 7.40 11.18 -9.56
CA TRP A 153 8.02 12.00 -10.59
C TRP A 153 7.68 13.48 -10.40
N HIS A 154 6.39 13.81 -10.28
CA HIS A 154 5.94 15.20 -10.26
C HIS A 154 6.19 15.92 -8.93
N GLU A 155 6.10 15.22 -7.80
CA GLU A 155 6.25 15.86 -6.48
C GLU A 155 7.71 15.82 -5.97
N LEU A 156 8.48 14.80 -6.37
CA LEU A 156 9.84 14.57 -5.86
C LEU A 156 10.92 14.64 -6.94
N GLY A 157 10.57 14.69 -8.22
CA GLY A 157 11.54 14.70 -9.33
C GLY A 157 12.35 13.40 -9.44
N ARG A 158 11.75 12.26 -9.05
CA ARG A 158 12.43 10.95 -8.98
C ARG A 158 11.60 9.84 -9.62
N THR A 159 12.27 8.77 -9.99
CA THR A 159 11.61 7.54 -10.44
C THR A 159 11.15 6.72 -9.24
N PHE A 160 9.98 6.09 -9.35
CA PHE A 160 9.56 5.05 -8.41
C PHE A 160 10.40 3.79 -8.65
N THR A 161 11.13 3.34 -7.62
CA THR A 161 12.15 2.28 -7.73
C THR A 161 11.86 1.05 -6.89
N HIS A 162 10.90 1.12 -5.96
CA HIS A 162 10.52 -0.02 -5.14
C HIS A 162 10.00 -1.17 -5.98
N ARG A 163 10.41 -2.39 -5.62
CA ARG A 163 9.77 -3.60 -6.10
C ARG A 163 8.33 -3.59 -5.62
N LEU A 164 7.40 -3.75 -6.55
CA LEU A 164 5.97 -3.84 -6.27
C LEU A 164 5.43 -5.11 -6.90
N ILE A 165 4.80 -5.95 -6.09
CA ILE A 165 4.25 -7.25 -6.45
C ILE A 165 2.73 -7.22 -6.28
N ASP A 166 2.03 -7.86 -7.21
CA ASP A 166 0.59 -8.01 -7.12
C ASP A 166 0.23 -9.22 -6.25
N THR A 167 -0.80 -9.15 -5.41
CA THR A 167 -1.25 -10.33 -4.64
C THR A 167 -1.54 -11.57 -5.49
N SER A 168 -1.93 -11.39 -6.76
CA SER A 168 -2.14 -12.47 -7.72
C SER A 168 -0.90 -13.32 -8.00
N PHE A 169 0.30 -12.82 -7.67
CA PHE A 169 1.54 -13.61 -7.77
C PHE A 169 1.46 -14.90 -6.97
N LEU A 170 0.89 -14.84 -5.77
CA LEU A 170 0.70 -16.01 -4.93
C LEU A 170 -0.60 -16.75 -5.27
N THR A 171 -1.69 -16.05 -5.53
CA THR A 171 -2.98 -16.71 -5.77
C THR A 171 -2.97 -17.56 -7.04
N GLN A 172 -2.26 -17.13 -8.11
CA GLN A 172 -2.09 -17.92 -9.32
C GLN A 172 -1.33 -19.23 -9.10
N LEU A 173 -0.46 -19.30 -8.09
CA LEU A 173 0.30 -20.51 -7.75
C LEU A 173 -0.47 -21.40 -6.79
N THR A 174 -1.08 -20.81 -5.78
CA THR A 174 -1.64 -21.52 -4.62
C THR A 174 -3.15 -21.76 -4.72
N ALA A 175 -3.84 -21.06 -5.62
CA ALA A 175 -5.28 -21.13 -5.82
C ALA A 175 -5.65 -21.15 -7.31
N ALA A 176 -4.89 -21.88 -8.12
CA ALA A 176 -5.00 -21.87 -9.58
C ALA A 176 -6.37 -22.26 -10.17
N HIS A 177 -7.26 -22.87 -9.36
CA HIS A 177 -8.62 -23.24 -9.74
C HIS A 177 -9.67 -22.19 -9.36
N GLN A 178 -9.25 -21.10 -8.71
CA GLN A 178 -10.08 -19.98 -8.30
C GLN A 178 -9.66 -18.73 -9.07
N SER A 179 -10.63 -17.91 -9.46
CA SER A 179 -10.38 -16.64 -10.10
C SER A 179 -11.45 -15.66 -9.63
N PHE A 180 -11.01 -14.63 -8.93
CA PHE A 180 -11.87 -13.52 -8.52
C PHE A 180 -11.23 -12.21 -8.95
N GLU A 181 -12.08 -11.29 -9.41
CA GLU A 181 -11.64 -9.94 -9.77
C GLU A 181 -11.53 -9.05 -8.55
N GLN A 182 -12.48 -9.11 -7.62
CA GLN A 182 -12.52 -8.19 -6.49
C GLN A 182 -11.80 -8.77 -5.26
N LEU A 183 -11.14 -7.89 -4.50
CA LEU A 183 -10.55 -8.24 -3.21
C LEU A 183 -11.58 -8.85 -2.25
N GLU A 184 -12.83 -8.40 -2.31
CA GLU A 184 -13.92 -8.89 -1.45
C GLU A 184 -14.19 -10.38 -1.64
N ASP A 185 -14.23 -10.81 -2.89
CA ASP A 185 -14.51 -12.20 -3.26
C ASP A 185 -13.38 -13.11 -2.77
N TRP A 186 -12.13 -12.65 -2.91
CA TRP A 186 -10.98 -13.31 -2.30
C TRP A 186 -11.10 -13.34 -0.76
N CYS A 187 -11.55 -12.27 -0.13
CA CYS A 187 -11.72 -12.23 1.32
C CYS A 187 -12.78 -13.24 1.80
N HIS A 188 -13.93 -13.28 1.13
CA HIS A 188 -14.99 -14.24 1.41
C HIS A 188 -14.53 -15.69 1.22
N ALA A 189 -13.80 -15.98 0.14
CA ALA A 189 -13.32 -17.34 -0.14
C ALA A 189 -12.28 -17.85 0.88
N TYR A 190 -11.62 -16.95 1.62
CA TYR A 190 -10.53 -17.27 2.54
C TYR A 190 -10.86 -16.93 4.00
N ASP A 191 -12.14 -16.73 4.34
CA ASP A 191 -12.61 -16.38 5.68
C ASP A 191 -11.87 -15.15 6.27
N ILE A 192 -11.65 -14.13 5.44
CA ILE A 192 -11.11 -12.84 5.86
C ILE A 192 -12.29 -11.91 6.09
N ALA A 193 -12.34 -11.30 7.28
CA ALA A 193 -13.41 -10.36 7.61
C ALA A 193 -13.35 -9.13 6.67
N VAL A 194 -14.43 -8.93 5.92
CA VAL A 194 -14.63 -7.74 5.09
C VAL A 194 -15.18 -6.63 5.97
N GLY A 195 -14.51 -5.48 5.98
CA GLY A 195 -14.96 -4.32 6.74
C GLY A 195 -14.39 -3.03 6.18
N ASN A 196 -15.23 -1.99 6.13
CA ASN A 196 -14.87 -0.65 5.67
C ASN A 196 -14.14 -0.67 4.30
N ARG A 197 -14.74 -1.33 3.30
CA ARG A 197 -14.24 -1.32 1.92
C ARG A 197 -14.09 0.11 1.40
N HIS A 198 -13.16 0.29 0.46
CA HIS A 198 -12.82 1.61 -0.10
C HIS A 198 -12.28 2.59 0.94
N HIS A 199 -11.64 2.04 1.98
CA HIS A 199 -10.78 2.78 2.87
C HIS A 199 -9.38 2.18 2.78
N ALA A 200 -8.42 2.94 2.25
CA ALA A 200 -7.10 2.42 1.92
C ALA A 200 -6.42 1.58 3.03
N LEU A 201 -6.53 1.97 4.31
CA LEU A 201 -5.92 1.16 5.38
C LEU A 201 -6.65 -0.18 5.60
N ALA A 202 -7.98 -0.19 5.46
CA ALA A 202 -8.76 -1.41 5.64
C ALA A 202 -8.49 -2.38 4.47
N ASP A 203 -8.49 -1.86 3.25
CA ASP A 203 -8.18 -2.63 2.04
C ASP A 203 -6.73 -3.15 2.07
N ALA A 204 -5.75 -2.35 2.52
CA ALA A 204 -4.38 -2.83 2.76
C ALA A 204 -4.30 -3.96 3.81
N HIS A 205 -5.08 -3.89 4.89
CA HIS A 205 -5.17 -4.96 5.90
C HIS A 205 -5.79 -6.24 5.36
N MET A 206 -6.86 -6.15 4.56
CA MET A 206 -7.49 -7.30 3.92
C MET A 206 -6.53 -7.95 2.91
N ALA A 207 -5.89 -7.15 2.06
CA ALA A 207 -4.87 -7.62 1.13
C ALA A 207 -3.68 -8.28 1.84
N ALA A 208 -3.28 -7.77 3.03
CA ALA A 208 -2.22 -8.39 3.82
C ALA A 208 -2.61 -9.75 4.39
N GLN A 209 -3.83 -9.89 4.89
CA GLN A 209 -4.35 -11.18 5.37
C GLN A 209 -4.41 -12.19 4.22
N LEU A 210 -4.88 -11.77 3.05
CA LEU A 210 -4.89 -12.59 1.85
C LEU A 210 -3.46 -13.04 1.49
N TRP A 211 -2.53 -12.08 1.36
CA TRP A 211 -1.13 -12.35 1.05
C TRP A 211 -0.51 -13.35 2.02
N VAL A 212 -0.66 -13.14 3.32
CA VAL A 212 -0.11 -14.02 4.37
C VAL A 212 -0.68 -15.44 4.29
N LYS A 213 -1.99 -15.60 4.07
CA LYS A 213 -2.61 -16.93 3.90
C LYS A 213 -2.01 -17.67 2.71
N HIS A 214 -1.89 -17.02 1.56
CA HIS A 214 -1.29 -17.64 0.38
C HIS A 214 0.22 -17.85 0.52
N LEU A 215 0.92 -17.00 1.29
CA LEU A 215 2.34 -17.17 1.55
C LEU A 215 2.62 -18.46 2.33
N VAL A 216 1.78 -18.79 3.31
CA VAL A 216 1.86 -20.07 4.05
C VAL A 216 1.65 -21.27 3.10
N VAL A 217 0.70 -21.19 2.18
CA VAL A 217 0.48 -22.25 1.19
C VAL A 217 1.67 -22.39 0.25
N ALA A 218 2.22 -21.27 -0.23
CA ALA A 218 3.38 -21.26 -1.12
C ALA A 218 4.63 -21.86 -0.45
N ASP A 219 4.84 -21.52 0.83
CA ASP A 219 5.93 -22.04 1.64
C ASP A 219 5.81 -23.56 1.84
N HIS A 220 4.61 -24.08 2.15
CA HIS A 220 4.37 -25.53 2.20
C HIS A 220 4.56 -26.24 0.85
N ALA A 221 4.35 -25.54 -0.27
CA ALA A 221 4.61 -26.04 -1.61
C ALA A 221 6.10 -25.97 -2.01
N GLY A 222 6.97 -25.47 -1.13
CA GLY A 222 8.42 -25.40 -1.34
C GLY A 222 8.92 -24.12 -2.03
N TYR A 223 8.06 -23.10 -2.19
CA TYR A 223 8.50 -21.80 -2.68
C TYR A 223 9.09 -20.98 -1.52
N ALA A 224 10.42 -20.96 -1.41
CA ALA A 224 11.12 -20.35 -0.28
C ALA A 224 11.48 -18.87 -0.54
N THR A 225 11.60 -18.47 -1.79
CA THR A 225 12.09 -17.15 -2.22
C THR A 225 11.19 -16.53 -3.28
N LEU A 226 11.31 -15.23 -3.52
CA LEU A 226 10.64 -14.60 -4.67
C LEU A 226 11.10 -15.22 -6.00
N SER A 227 12.38 -15.55 -6.12
CA SER A 227 13.00 -16.24 -7.26
C SER A 227 12.24 -17.52 -7.62
N ASP A 228 11.86 -18.32 -6.63
CA ASP A 228 11.09 -19.55 -6.83
C ASP A 228 9.69 -19.26 -7.39
N LEU A 229 9.01 -18.24 -6.85
CA LEU A 229 7.69 -17.82 -7.33
C LEU A 229 7.75 -17.33 -8.79
N TYR A 230 8.72 -16.48 -9.13
CA TYR A 230 8.91 -15.99 -10.49
C TYR A 230 9.16 -17.14 -11.48
N LYS A 231 10.02 -18.10 -11.12
CA LYS A 231 10.30 -19.28 -11.96
C LYS A 231 9.05 -20.15 -12.16
N ALA A 232 8.29 -20.39 -11.08
CA ALA A 232 7.08 -21.18 -11.14
C ALA A 232 6.00 -20.56 -12.05
N LEU A 233 5.81 -19.23 -11.96
CA LEU A 233 4.88 -18.51 -12.83
C LEU A 233 5.34 -18.49 -14.29
N ALA A 234 6.64 -18.36 -14.54
CA ALA A 234 7.19 -18.39 -15.89
C ALA A 234 6.99 -19.76 -16.55
N ALA A 235 7.07 -20.86 -15.79
CA ALA A 235 6.86 -22.22 -16.29
C ALA A 235 5.39 -22.56 -16.59
N LYS A 236 4.42 -21.74 -16.13
CA LYS A 236 2.99 -21.90 -16.43
C LYS A 236 2.55 -21.26 -17.76
N LYS A 237 3.41 -20.45 -18.37
CA LYS A 237 3.14 -19.78 -19.66
C LYS A 237 3.62 -20.63 -20.83
#